data_AF-A0A9P6A317-F1
#
_entry.id   AF-A0A9P6A317-F1
#
_cell.length_a   1.000
_cell.length_b   1.000
_cell.length_c   1.000
_cell.angle_alpha   90.00
_cell.angle_beta   90.00
_cell.angle_gamma   90.00
#
_symmetry.space_group_name_H-M   'P 1'
#
loop_
_entity.id
_entity.type
_entity.pdbx_description
1 polymer ?
#
loop_
_entity_poly.entity_id
_entity_poly.type
_entity_poly.pdbx_seq_one_letter_code
_entity_poly.pdbx_strand_id
1 'polypeptide(L)' 'LDEIQQQLVDHQGIQVSLPTIDHTLHCLGITNKKLSRAAQEHSDEAQWQFTLTIGGEPPEQLVCADKAAVNILTLY' A
#
# COMPACT_ATOMS: atom_id res chain seq x y z
N LEU A 1 -2.69 3.54 -5.01
CA LEU A 1 -4.07 3.67 -5.53
C LEU A 1 -4.94 2.55 -4.99
N ASP A 2 -4.42 1.32 -4.92
CA ASP A 2 -5.10 0.17 -4.31
C ASP A 2 -5.55 0.45 -2.88
N GLU A 3 -4.71 1.10 -2.08
CA GLU A 3 -5.05 1.49 -0.70
C GLU A 3 -6.24 2.47 -0.64
N ILE A 4 -6.34 3.43 -1.58
CA ILE A 4 -7.47 4.35 -1.69
C ILE A 4 -8.73 3.60 -2.11
N GLN A 5 -8.59 2.65 -3.04
CA GLN A 5 -9.70 1.78 -3.43
C GLN A 5 -10.20 0.95 -2.25
N GLN A 6 -9.28 0.39 -1.46
CA GLN A 6 -9.59 -0.37 -0.25
C GLN A 6 -10.34 0.49 0.76
N GLN A 7 -9.86 1.70 1.04
CA GLN A 7 -10.51 2.64 1.95
C GLN A 7 -11.91 3.07 1.48
N LEU A 8 -12.11 3.27 0.17
CA LEU A 8 -13.42 3.57 -0.40
C LEU A 8 -14.41 2.41 -0.24
N VAL A 9 -13.92 1.17 -0.38
CA VAL A 9 -14.72 -0.02 -0.12
C VAL A 9 -15.03 -0.14 1.38
N ASP A 10 -14.03 0.00 2.24
CA ASP A 10 -14.17 -0.21 3.69
C ASP A 10 -15.04 0.86 4.37
N HIS A 11 -14.92 2.13 3.94
CA HIS A 11 -15.63 3.25 4.59
C HIS A 11 -16.97 3.60 3.91
N GLN A 12 -17.09 3.39 2.60
CA GLN A 12 -18.25 3.84 1.83
C GLN A 12 -18.98 2.69 1.12
N GLY A 13 -18.41 1.48 1.12
CA GLY A 13 -18.96 0.34 0.38
C GLY A 13 -18.86 0.50 -1.13
N ILE A 14 -18.04 1.45 -1.62
CA ILE A 14 -17.97 1.78 -3.04
C ILE A 14 -16.74 1.11 -3.65
N GLN A 15 -17.00 0.15 -4.54
CA GLN A 15 -15.94 -0.44 -5.35
C GLN A 15 -15.74 0.38 -6.63
N VAL A 16 -14.70 1.21 -6.64
CA VAL A 16 -14.34 2.03 -7.79
C VAL A 16 -13.14 1.42 -8.51
N SER A 17 -13.14 1.45 -9.85
CA SER A 17 -11.97 0.98 -10.61
C SER A 17 -10.78 1.92 -10.45
N LEU A 18 -9.55 1.37 -10.40
CA LEU A 18 -8.31 2.15 -10.37
C LEU A 18 -8.23 3.27 -11.42
N PRO A 19 -8.59 3.07 -12.70
CA PRO A 19 -8.54 4.16 -13.68
C PRO A 19 -9.56 5.27 -13.39
N THR A 20 -10.70 4.95 -12.78
CA THR A 20 -11.64 5.98 -12.33
C THR A 20 -11.05 6.79 -11.19
N ILE A 21 -10.38 6.15 -10.23
CA ILE A 21 -9.72 6.85 -9.11
C ILE A 21 -8.63 7.77 -9.65
N ASP A 22 -7.79 7.27 -10.55
CA ASP A 22 -6.72 8.05 -11.18
C ASP A 22 -7.25 9.27 -11.93
N HIS A 23 -8.29 9.08 -12.76
CA HIS A 23 -8.95 10.18 -13.47
C HIS A 23 -9.51 11.23 -12.50
N THR A 24 -10.16 10.79 -11.42
CA THR A 24 -10.76 11.69 -10.43
C THR A 24 -9.69 12.48 -9.68
N LEU A 25 -8.60 11.83 -9.27
CA LEU A 25 -7.46 12.49 -8.61
C LEU A 25 -6.80 13.52 -9.54
N HIS A 26 -6.67 13.19 -10.83
CA HIS A 26 -6.16 14.11 -11.83
C HIS A 26 -7.07 15.33 -12.02
N CYS A 27 -8.40 15.14 -12.10
CA CYS A 27 -9.38 16.23 -12.17
C CYS A 27 -9.35 17.14 -10.93
N LEU A 28 -9.03 16.57 -9.75
CA LEU A 28 -8.87 17.32 -8.49
C LEU A 28 -7.51 18.02 -8.37
N GLY A 29 -6.62 17.92 -9.38
CA GLY A 29 -5.29 18.51 -9.35
C GLY A 29 -4.34 17.84 -8.36
N ILE A 30 -4.68 16.63 -7.91
CA ILE A 30 -3.84 15.82 -7.04
C ILE A 30 -2.86 15.07 -7.95
N THR A 31 -1.60 15.50 -7.92
CA THR A 31 -0.54 14.88 -8.73
C THR A 31 0.14 13.74 -7.98
N ASN A 32 0.69 12.79 -8.74
CA ASN A 32 1.42 11.64 -8.21
C ASN A 32 2.52 12.01 -7.20
N LYS A 33 3.16 13.19 -7.32
CA LYS A 33 4.15 13.65 -6.33
C LYS A 33 3.53 13.91 -4.95
N LYS A 34 2.35 14.55 -4.90
CA LYS A 34 1.66 14.82 -3.62
C LYS A 34 1.15 13.53 -2.99
N LEU A 35 0.60 12.62 -3.81
CA LEU A 35 0.18 11.30 -3.35
C LEU A 35 1.36 10.46 -2.86
N SER A 36 2.49 10.48 -3.57
CA SER A 36 3.68 9.71 -3.17
C SER A 36 4.21 10.15 -1.82
N ARG A 37 4.17 11.45 -1.50
CA ARG A 37 4.62 11.95 -0.21
C ARG A 37 3.70 11.51 0.92
N ALA A 38 2.38 11.67 0.76
CA ALA A 38 1.43 11.20 1.76
C ALA A 38 1.50 9.68 1.95
N ALA A 39 1.65 8.92 0.86
CA ALA A 39 1.86 7.48 0.92
C ALA A 39 3.16 7.09 1.63
N GLN A 40 4.23 7.86 1.43
CA GLN A 40 5.50 7.67 2.14
C GLN A 40 5.32 7.88 3.66
N GLU A 41 4.68 8.99 4.06
CA GLU A 41 4.40 9.31 5.45
C GLU A 41 3.53 8.23 6.12
N HIS A 42 2.52 7.70 5.40
CA HIS A 42 1.71 6.57 5.87
C HIS A 42 2.50 5.26 5.97
N SER A 43 3.40 4.98 5.03
CA SER A 43 4.29 3.82 5.09
C SER A 43 5.24 3.88 6.28
N ASP A 44 5.80 5.05 6.57
CA ASP A 44 6.71 5.26 7.69
C ASP A 44 5.97 5.06 9.04
N GLU A 45 4.75 5.58 9.17
CA GLU A 45 3.89 5.34 10.34
C GLU A 45 3.55 3.85 10.49
N ALA A 46 3.17 3.17 9.41
CA ALA A 46 2.84 1.73 9.45
C ALA A 46 4.06 0.89 9.88
N GLN A 47 5.26 1.21 9.39
CA GLN A 47 6.50 0.56 9.82
C GLN A 47 6.79 0.79 11.30
N TRP A 48 6.56 2.01 11.79
CA TRP A 48 6.75 2.34 13.20
C TRP A 48 5.80 1.56 14.10
N GLN A 49 4.51 1.52 13.76
CA GLN A 49 3.49 0.72 14.47
C GLN A 49 3.81 -0.77 14.46
N PHE A 50 4.24 -1.30 13.32
CA PHE A 50 4.64 -2.70 13.21
C PHE A 50 5.85 -3.01 14.11
N THR A 51 6.86 -2.14 14.10
CA THR A 51 8.06 -2.30 14.93
C THR A 51 7.73 -2.27 16.43
N LEU A 52 6.84 -1.36 16.85
CA LEU A 52 6.34 -1.31 18.22
C LEU A 52 5.60 -2.60 18.61
N THR A 53 4.76 -3.11 17.72
CA THR A 53 3.94 -4.30 17.98
C THR A 53 4.81 -5.55 18.08
N ILE A 54 5.78 -5.72 17.17
CA ILE A 54 6.63 -6.92 17.09
C ILE A 54 7.81 -6.88 18.07
N GLY A 55 8.22 -5.71 18.55
CA GLY A 55 9.36 -5.57 19.45
C GLY A 55 9.25 -6.30 20.80
N GLY A 56 8.03 -6.68 21.20
CA GLY A 56 7.77 -7.49 22.40
C GLY A 56 7.70 -9.00 22.14
N GLU A 57 7.65 -9.43 20.87
CA GLU A 57 7.44 -10.83 20.50
C GLU A 57 8.77 -11.58 20.45
N PRO A 58 8.85 -12.80 21.04
CA PRO A 58 10.06 -13.60 20.96
C PRO A 58 10.29 -14.10 19.52
N PRO A 59 11.56 -14.23 19.10
CA PRO A 59 11.89 -14.59 17.72
C PRO A 59 11.38 -15.97 17.31
N GLU A 60 11.12 -16.88 18.27
CA GLU A 60 10.56 -18.20 17.98
C GLU A 60 9.10 -18.15 17.47
N GLN A 61 8.41 -17.03 17.68
CA GLN A 61 7.03 -16.82 17.22
C GLN A 61 6.95 -16.08 15.88
N LEU A 62 8.09 -15.62 15.34
CA LEU A 62 8.15 -14.90 14.08
C LEU A 62 8.45 -15.85 12.92
N VAL A 63 7.49 -15.99 12.00
CA VAL A 63 7.66 -16.73 10.74
C VAL A 63 7.61 -15.74 9.59
N CYS A 64 8.77 -15.48 8.97
CA CYS A 64 8.87 -14.62 7.80
C CYS A 64 8.69 -15.46 6.53
N ALA A 65 7.69 -15.13 5.72
CA ALA A 65 7.49 -15.71 4.40
C ALA A 65 7.67 -14.61 3.34
N ASP A 66 8.62 -14.80 2.42
CA ASP A 66 8.84 -13.88 1.31
C ASP A 66 8.34 -14.49 -0.01
N LYS A 67 7.79 -13.64 -0.89
CA LYS A 67 7.34 -14.05 -2.23
C LYS A 67 8.23 -13.36 -3.27
N ALA A 68 9.16 -14.11 -3.85
CA ALA A 68 9.92 -13.66 -5.00
C ALA A 68 9.12 -13.89 -6.31
N ALA A 69 8.90 -12.83 -7.08
CA ALA A 69 8.35 -12.93 -8.43
C ALA A 69 9.50 -13.08 -9.43
N VAL A 70 9.56 -14.22 -10.13
CA VAL A 70 10.54 -14.46 -11.20
C VAL A 70 9.95 -13.97 -12.52
N ASN A 71 10.64 -13.04 -13.18
CA ASN A 71 10.25 -12.59 -14.53
C ASN A 71 10.70 -13.60 -15.59
N ILE A 72 9.75 -14.38 -16.09
CA ILE A 72 9.97 -15.47 -17.07
C ILE A 72 10.46 -14.90 -18.43
N LEU A 73 10.28 -13.61 -18.71
CA LEU A 73 10.72 -12.98 -19.97
C LEU A 73 12.24 -12.71 -20.03
N THR A 74 12.97 -12.93 -18.93
CA THR A 74 14.42 -12.66 -18.83
C THR A 74 15.29 -13.92 -18.95
N LEU A 75 14.68 -15.08 -19.23
CA LEU A 75 15.36 -16.37 -19.38
C LEU A 75 15.31 -16.87 -20.83
N TYR A 76 15.93 -16.15 -21.77
CA TYR A 76 16.35 -16.70 -23.07
C TYR A 76 17.61 -16.01 -23.57
#